data_AF-A0A974Y6F7-F1
#
_entry.id   AF-A0A974Y6F7-F1
#
_cell.length_a   1.000
_cell.length_b   1.000
_cell.length_c   1.000
_cell.angle_alpha   90.00
_cell.angle_beta   90.00
_cell.angle_gamma   90.00
#
_symmetry.space_group_name_H-M   'P 1'
#
loop_
_entity.id
_entity.type
_entity.pdbx_description
1 polymer ?
#
loop_
_entity_poly.entity_id
_entity_poly.type
_entity_poly.pdbx_seq_one_letter_code
_entity_poly.pdbx_strand_id
1 'polypeptide(L)'
;MHPISDGSVQSRFANGFARTVELICPQCNEKSMFEAQPWQEHGGKIVATQMHCLRCTKAMLLVQVLDDEGGCRADSLSTDPAPGGRRPMEGVDQLHALSPPLARSYDSALKLYNHAEWGPSSLSIHHLLEGLAARLLGPDKRDAPLSRQLEAFPREIDLTRPLQDIAQLMAPDGAFGRHFDDETSIDKGTAEHLMELTELLIQYLVVLPGEMAELKRRIATAPVPLRRGTTVGGVG
;
A
#
# COMPACT_ATOMS: atom_id res chain seq x y z
N MET A 1 -11.13 -6.83 -12.02
CA MET A 1 -12.04 -5.71 -11.73
C MET A 1 -11.91 -5.31 -10.27
N HIS A 2 -11.84 -4.01 -10.00
CA HIS A 2 -11.59 -3.46 -8.67
C HIS A 2 -12.76 -2.59 -8.24
N PRO A 3 -13.40 -2.86 -7.08
CA PRO A 3 -14.50 -2.04 -6.61
C PRO A 3 -14.01 -0.62 -6.33
N ILE A 4 -14.83 0.36 -6.69
CA ILE A 4 -14.59 1.76 -6.36
C ILE A 4 -15.73 2.29 -5.48
N SER A 5 -15.39 3.17 -4.55
CA SER A 5 -16.37 3.78 -3.65
C SER A 5 -17.30 4.72 -4.42
N ASP A 6 -18.57 4.74 -4.04
CA ASP A 6 -19.54 5.72 -4.54
C ASP A 6 -19.10 7.17 -4.26
N GLY A 7 -18.25 7.41 -3.26
CA GLY A 7 -17.65 8.72 -2.99
C GLY A 7 -16.69 9.22 -4.09
N SER A 8 -16.21 8.33 -4.97
CA SER A 8 -15.43 8.70 -6.15
C SER A 8 -16.30 9.21 -7.31
N VAL A 9 -17.62 9.00 -7.25
CA VAL A 9 -18.56 9.42 -8.29
C VAL A 9 -18.92 10.90 -8.10
N GLN A 10 -18.58 11.72 -9.10
CA GLN A 10 -18.83 13.17 -9.09
C GLN A 10 -20.18 13.52 -9.70
N SER A 11 -20.63 12.73 -10.67
CA SER A 11 -21.96 12.90 -11.27
C SER A 11 -22.48 11.58 -11.83
N ARG A 12 -23.81 11.48 -11.94
CA ARG A 12 -24.53 10.35 -12.53
C ARG A 12 -25.42 10.83 -13.68
N PHE A 13 -25.68 9.95 -14.64
CA PHE A 13 -26.73 10.13 -15.63
C PHE A 13 -28.12 10.01 -14.98
N ALA A 14 -29.17 10.42 -15.69
CA ALA A 14 -30.55 10.36 -15.20
C ALA A 14 -31.02 8.92 -14.86
N ASN A 15 -30.43 7.91 -15.50
CA ASN A 15 -30.66 6.49 -15.22
C ASN A 15 -29.84 5.95 -14.04
N GLY A 16 -29.13 6.81 -13.30
CA GLY A 16 -28.33 6.44 -12.12
C GLY A 16 -26.91 5.96 -12.43
N PHE A 17 -26.54 5.79 -13.70
CA PHE A 17 -25.22 5.28 -14.09
C PHE A 17 -24.15 6.34 -13.80
N ALA A 18 -22.98 5.92 -13.33
CA ALA A 18 -21.89 6.86 -13.09
C ALA A 18 -21.49 7.55 -14.40
N ARG A 19 -21.50 8.89 -14.40
CA ARG A 19 -21.12 9.69 -15.56
C ARG A 19 -19.70 10.17 -15.44
N THR A 20 -19.35 10.67 -14.26
CA THR A 20 -18.04 11.25 -14.02
C THR A 20 -17.49 10.69 -12.72
N VAL A 21 -16.28 10.16 -12.76
CA VAL A 21 -15.57 9.65 -11.58
C VAL A 21 -14.22 10.31 -11.43
N GLU A 22 -13.82 10.57 -10.20
CA GLU A 22 -12.51 11.11 -9.85
C GLU A 22 -11.68 9.99 -9.22
N LEU A 23 -10.58 9.62 -9.88
CA LEU A 23 -9.71 8.51 -9.48
C LEU A 23 -8.24 8.86 -9.73
N ILE A 24 -7.32 8.13 -9.10
CA ILE A 24 -5.94 8.12 -9.54
C ILE A 24 -5.85 7.25 -10.80
N CYS A 25 -5.29 7.80 -11.87
CA CYS A 25 -5.02 7.04 -13.07
C CYS A 25 -3.95 5.96 -12.81
N PRO A 26 -4.19 4.67 -13.05
CA PRO A 26 -3.21 3.61 -12.83
C PRO A 26 -2.00 3.67 -13.76
N GLN A 27 -2.09 4.45 -14.84
CA GLN A 27 -1.02 4.52 -15.84
C GLN A 27 -0.05 5.66 -15.54
N CYS A 28 -0.56 6.85 -15.20
CA CYS A 28 0.29 8.00 -14.91
C CYS A 28 0.37 8.34 -13.42
N ASN A 29 -0.37 7.65 -12.56
CA ASN A 29 -0.51 7.89 -11.12
C ASN A 29 -0.99 9.30 -10.74
N GLU A 30 -1.48 10.09 -11.69
CA GLU A 30 -2.04 11.41 -11.41
C GLU A 30 -3.54 11.31 -11.12
N LYS A 31 -4.01 12.15 -10.18
CA LYS A 31 -5.44 12.34 -9.94
C LYS A 31 -6.09 12.95 -11.18
N SER A 32 -7.14 12.31 -11.67
CA SER A 32 -7.78 12.67 -12.94
C SER A 32 -9.28 12.43 -12.89
N MET A 33 -10.00 13.29 -13.61
CA MET A 33 -11.40 13.13 -13.90
C MET A 33 -11.56 12.19 -15.09
N PHE A 34 -12.46 11.23 -14.97
CA PHE A 34 -12.82 10.29 -16.03
C PHE A 34 -14.28 10.49 -16.37
N GLU A 35 -14.57 10.71 -17.65
CA GLU A 35 -15.94 10.81 -18.15
C GLU A 35 -16.32 9.53 -18.89
N ALA A 36 -17.45 8.96 -18.47
CA ALA A 36 -18.08 7.82 -19.12
C ALA A 36 -18.55 8.20 -20.52
N GLN A 37 -18.19 7.34 -21.48
CA GLN A 37 -18.90 7.26 -22.74
C GLN A 37 -20.30 6.65 -22.52
N PRO A 38 -21.16 6.60 -23.55
CA PRO A 38 -22.43 5.90 -23.45
C PRO A 38 -22.22 4.45 -22.97
N TRP A 39 -22.90 4.11 -21.88
CA TRP A 39 -22.82 2.78 -21.28
C TRP A 39 -23.42 1.72 -22.21
N GLN A 40 -22.74 0.58 -22.29
CA GLN A 40 -23.16 -0.58 -23.07
C GLN A 40 -23.61 -1.68 -22.11
N GLU A 41 -24.83 -2.16 -22.32
CA GLU A 41 -25.37 -3.29 -21.57
C GLU A 41 -24.86 -4.61 -22.15
N HIS A 42 -24.49 -5.53 -21.27
CA HIS A 42 -24.07 -6.88 -21.65
C HIS A 42 -24.85 -7.92 -20.85
N GLY A 43 -25.57 -8.77 -21.57
CA GLY A 43 -26.26 -9.95 -21.02
C GLY A 43 -27.33 -9.66 -19.97
N GLY A 44 -27.89 -8.43 -19.93
CA GLY A 44 -28.92 -8.05 -18.95
C GLY A 44 -28.46 -8.07 -17.50
N LYS A 45 -27.14 -8.10 -17.26
CA LYS A 45 -26.58 -8.26 -15.91
C LYS A 45 -25.52 -7.22 -15.58
N ILE A 46 -24.83 -6.68 -16.57
CA ILE A 46 -23.83 -5.64 -16.36
C ILE A 46 -23.97 -4.54 -17.40
N VAL A 47 -23.54 -3.35 -17.02
CA VAL A 47 -23.27 -2.25 -17.94
C VAL A 47 -21.80 -1.89 -17.85
N ALA A 48 -21.19 -1.53 -18.98
CA ALA A 48 -19.80 -1.13 -19.03
C ALA A 48 -19.59 0.09 -19.92
N THR A 49 -18.59 0.89 -19.61
CA THR A 49 -18.15 2.00 -20.44
C THR A 49 -16.64 2.13 -20.40
N GLN A 50 -16.05 2.53 -21.51
CA GLN A 50 -14.68 3.02 -21.52
C GLN A 50 -14.62 4.47 -21.06
N MET A 51 -13.54 4.81 -20.37
CA MET A 51 -13.19 6.16 -19.96
C MET A 51 -11.72 6.39 -20.27
N HIS A 52 -11.32 7.64 -20.46
CA HIS A 52 -9.92 7.98 -20.74
C HIS A 52 -9.40 8.95 -19.70
N CYS A 53 -8.16 8.73 -19.24
CA CYS A 53 -7.48 9.70 -18.39
C CYS A 53 -7.23 10.99 -19.20
N LEU A 54 -7.71 12.13 -18.71
CA LEU A 54 -7.52 13.42 -19.39
C LEU A 54 -6.06 13.89 -19.47
N ARG A 55 -5.15 13.23 -18.72
CA ARG A 55 -3.72 13.56 -18.73
C ARG A 55 -2.92 12.67 -19.67
N CYS A 56 -3.03 11.35 -19.54
CA CYS A 56 -2.19 10.41 -20.29
C CYS A 56 -2.93 9.65 -21.40
N THR A 57 -4.22 9.98 -21.62
CA THR A 57 -5.11 9.44 -22.65
C THR A 57 -5.28 7.92 -22.66
N LYS A 58 -4.80 7.22 -21.64
CA LYS A 58 -4.98 5.77 -21.50
C LYS A 58 -6.39 5.46 -21.05
N ALA A 59 -6.94 4.39 -21.60
CA ALA A 59 -8.28 3.92 -21.33
C ALA A 59 -8.37 3.15 -20.00
N MET A 60 -9.52 3.25 -19.36
CA MET A 60 -9.98 2.42 -18.26
C MET A 60 -11.40 1.96 -18.57
N LEU A 61 -11.73 0.75 -18.16
CA LEU A 61 -13.08 0.23 -18.16
C LEU A 61 -13.74 0.55 -16.82
N LEU A 62 -14.96 1.04 -16.87
CA LEU A 62 -15.87 1.16 -15.73
C LEU A 62 -17.00 0.17 -15.95
N VAL A 63 -17.31 -0.63 -14.94
CA VAL A 63 -18.35 -1.67 -14.99
C VAL A 63 -19.24 -1.54 -13.77
N GLN A 64 -20.53 -1.72 -13.96
CA GLN A 64 -21.53 -1.71 -12.90
C GLN A 64 -22.48 -2.89 -13.10
N VAL A 65 -22.93 -3.50 -11.99
CA VAL A 65 -23.86 -4.63 -12.04
C VAL A 65 -25.28 -4.09 -11.99
N LEU A 66 -26.15 -4.65 -12.82
CA LEU A 66 -27.57 -4.33 -12.82
C LEU A 66 -28.30 -5.17 -11.75
N ASP A 67 -29.33 -4.59 -11.15
CA ASP A 67 -30.32 -5.35 -10.39
C ASP A 67 -31.32 -6.06 -11.33
N ASP A 68 -32.25 -6.83 -10.75
CA ASP A 68 -33.23 -7.59 -11.54
C ASP A 68 -34.29 -6.70 -12.22
N GLU A 69 -34.38 -5.42 -11.86
CA GLU A 69 -35.26 -4.43 -12.48
C GLU A 69 -34.54 -3.61 -13.57
N GLY A 70 -33.26 -3.93 -13.86
CA GLY A 70 -32.44 -3.20 -14.82
C GLY A 70 -31.87 -1.89 -14.27
N GLY A 71 -32.05 -1.62 -12.98
CA GLY A 71 -31.43 -0.53 -12.25
C GLY A 71 -29.99 -0.85 -11.85
N CYS A 72 -29.31 0.13 -11.26
CA CYS A 72 -27.96 -0.07 -10.76
C CYS A 72 -27.95 -0.68 -9.37
N ARG A 73 -27.27 -1.82 -9.21
CA ARG A 73 -26.99 -2.36 -7.89
C ARG A 73 -26.02 -1.42 -7.14
N ALA A 74 -26.38 -1.06 -5.91
CA ALA A 74 -25.50 -0.31 -5.01
C ALA A 74 -24.17 -1.04 -4.80
N ASP A 75 -23.10 -0.27 -4.60
CA ASP A 75 -21.73 -0.76 -4.33
C ASP A 75 -21.19 -1.77 -5.35
N SER A 76 -21.73 -1.76 -6.58
CA SER A 76 -21.31 -2.67 -7.65
C SER A 76 -20.35 -2.03 -8.67
N LEU A 77 -20.02 -0.76 -8.48
CA LEU A 77 -19.18 -0.01 -9.39
C LEU A 77 -17.73 -0.47 -9.29
N SER A 78 -17.12 -0.84 -10.40
CA SER A 78 -15.76 -1.38 -10.46
C SER A 78 -15.00 -0.87 -11.67
N THR A 79 -13.68 -0.80 -11.58
CA THR A 79 -12.81 -0.44 -12.72
C THR A 79 -11.86 -1.56 -13.12
N ASP A 80 -11.43 -1.50 -14.37
CA ASP A 80 -10.29 -2.25 -14.87
C ASP A 80 -9.42 -1.38 -15.80
N PRO A 81 -8.11 -1.23 -15.55
CA PRO A 81 -7.37 -1.72 -14.38
C PRO A 81 -7.81 -1.07 -13.06
N ALA A 82 -7.26 -1.55 -11.93
CA ALA A 82 -7.46 -0.90 -10.62
C ALA A 82 -7.14 0.59 -10.71
N PRO A 83 -7.80 1.48 -9.95
CA PRO A 83 -7.29 2.84 -9.77
C PRO A 83 -5.86 2.79 -9.23
N GLY A 84 -5.03 3.78 -9.58
CA GLY A 84 -3.74 3.95 -8.94
C GLY A 84 -3.88 4.21 -7.43
N GLY A 85 -2.78 4.07 -6.70
CA GLY A 85 -2.76 4.23 -5.24
C GLY A 85 -2.31 2.96 -4.52
N ARG A 86 -2.22 3.05 -3.20
CA ARG A 86 -1.74 2.00 -2.31
C ARG A 86 -2.81 1.59 -1.31
N ARG A 87 -2.84 0.31 -0.96
CA ARG A 87 -3.58 -0.19 0.19
C ARG A 87 -2.72 -0.07 1.46
N PRO A 88 -3.33 -0.03 2.65
CA PRO A 88 -2.59 -0.22 3.89
C PRO A 88 -1.78 -1.52 3.82
N MET A 89 -0.58 -1.50 4.38
CA MET A 89 0.25 -2.70 4.47
C MET A 89 -0.41 -3.72 5.39
N GLU A 90 -0.26 -4.99 5.07
CA GLU A 90 -0.65 -6.06 5.99
C GLU A 90 0.13 -5.93 7.30
N GLY A 91 -0.55 -6.20 8.42
CA GLY A 91 0.04 -6.06 9.76
C GLY A 91 0.20 -4.62 10.26
N VAL A 92 -0.30 -3.60 9.55
CA VAL A 92 -0.22 -2.19 10.01
C VAL A 92 -0.86 -1.96 11.39
N ASP A 93 -1.80 -2.82 11.80
CA ASP A 93 -2.40 -2.78 13.14
C ASP A 93 -1.37 -2.95 14.27
N GLN A 94 -0.24 -3.61 13.99
CA GLN A 94 0.88 -3.69 14.94
C GLN A 94 1.51 -2.31 15.20
N LEU A 95 1.44 -1.38 14.24
CA LEU A 95 1.87 0.00 14.43
C LEU A 95 0.96 0.73 15.42
N HIS A 96 -0.35 0.42 15.44
CA HIS A 96 -1.26 0.94 16.47
C HIS A 96 -0.85 0.47 17.87
N ALA A 97 -0.46 -0.81 18.01
CA ALA A 97 0.01 -1.36 19.28
C ALA A 97 1.33 -0.70 19.74
N LEU A 98 2.24 -0.40 18.81
CA LEU A 98 3.49 0.30 19.10
C LEU A 98 3.26 1.77 19.51
N SER A 99 2.44 2.48 18.73
CA SER A 99 2.14 3.91 18.89
C SER A 99 0.93 4.34 18.05
N PRO A 100 -0.24 4.62 18.67
CA PRO A 100 -1.41 5.14 17.95
C PRO A 100 -1.14 6.43 17.14
N PRO A 101 -0.31 7.39 17.62
CA PRO A 101 0.10 8.53 16.80
C PRO A 101 0.82 8.14 15.50
N LEU A 102 1.74 7.17 15.54
CA LEU A 102 2.47 6.75 14.34
C LEU A 102 1.55 6.07 13.33
N ALA A 103 0.60 5.25 13.81
CA ALA A 103 -0.39 4.65 12.93
C ALA A 103 -1.25 5.69 12.20
N ARG A 104 -1.70 6.74 12.92
CA ARG A 104 -2.40 7.87 12.27
C ARG A 104 -1.54 8.62 11.26
N SER A 105 -0.25 8.78 11.53
CA SER A 105 0.70 9.40 10.58
C SER A 105 0.85 8.56 9.32
N TYR A 106 0.90 7.22 9.45
CA TYR A 106 0.89 6.29 8.31
C TYR A 106 -0.40 6.42 7.49
N ASP A 107 -1.57 6.36 8.13
CA ASP A 107 -2.86 6.51 7.44
C ASP A 107 -2.96 7.85 6.71
N SER A 108 -2.48 8.91 7.33
CA SER A 108 -2.48 10.26 6.74
C SER A 108 -1.55 10.32 5.53
N ALA A 109 -0.32 9.79 5.65
CA ALA A 109 0.62 9.71 4.54
C ALA A 109 0.06 8.91 3.35
N LEU A 110 -0.61 7.78 3.64
CA LEU A 110 -1.25 6.93 2.65
C LEU A 110 -2.43 7.62 1.96
N LYS A 111 -3.28 8.31 2.73
CA LYS A 111 -4.39 9.11 2.19
C LYS A 111 -3.89 10.22 1.29
N LEU A 112 -2.87 10.97 1.72
CA LEU A 112 -2.24 12.02 0.91
C LEU A 112 -1.65 11.44 -0.39
N TYR A 113 -0.96 10.29 -0.30
CA TYR A 113 -0.46 9.58 -1.48
C TYR A 113 -1.61 9.20 -2.43
N ASN A 114 -2.68 8.63 -1.89
CA ASN A 114 -3.87 8.24 -2.64
C ASN A 114 -4.73 9.42 -3.11
N HIS A 115 -4.42 10.65 -2.70
CA HIS A 115 -5.01 11.88 -3.23
C HIS A 115 -4.07 12.62 -4.18
N ALA A 116 -2.94 12.01 -4.55
CA ALA A 116 -1.90 12.62 -5.37
C ALA A 116 -1.24 13.87 -4.74
N GLU A 117 -1.29 14.00 -3.41
CA GLU A 117 -0.59 15.06 -2.67
C GLU A 117 0.85 14.63 -2.36
N TRP A 118 1.69 14.59 -3.40
CA TRP A 118 3.04 14.00 -3.34
C TRP A 118 3.97 14.65 -2.33
N GLY A 119 4.02 15.99 -2.30
CA GLY A 119 4.88 16.74 -1.38
C GLY A 119 4.50 16.52 0.09
N PRO A 120 3.25 16.81 0.47
CA PRO A 120 2.74 16.53 1.82
C PRO A 120 2.86 15.07 2.23
N SER A 121 2.57 14.11 1.33
CA SER A 121 2.75 12.68 1.59
C SER A 121 4.22 12.34 1.88
N SER A 122 5.16 12.85 1.07
CA SER A 122 6.59 12.61 1.27
C SER A 122 7.12 13.16 2.59
N LEU A 123 6.70 14.37 2.98
CA LEU A 123 7.04 14.94 4.29
C LEU A 123 6.44 14.13 5.44
N SER A 124 5.18 13.70 5.30
CA SER A 124 4.52 12.86 6.31
C SER A 124 5.22 11.50 6.48
N ILE A 125 5.67 10.89 5.38
CA ILE A 125 6.47 9.65 5.41
C ILE A 125 7.82 9.90 6.10
N HIS A 126 8.49 11.01 5.81
CA HIS A 126 9.75 11.36 6.48
C HIS A 126 9.56 11.46 8.00
N HIS A 127 8.54 12.19 8.46
CA HIS A 127 8.26 12.32 9.90
C HIS A 127 7.80 11.02 10.54
N LEU A 128 7.07 10.17 9.81
CA LEU A 128 6.74 8.82 10.27
C LEU A 128 8.00 8.00 10.53
N LEU A 129 8.99 8.05 9.61
CA LEU A 129 10.26 7.34 9.77
C LEU A 129 11.07 7.87 10.97
N GLU A 130 11.13 9.18 11.16
CA GLU A 130 11.76 9.79 12.34
C GLU A 130 11.05 9.39 13.63
N GLY A 131 9.71 9.41 13.64
CA GLY A 131 8.92 9.00 14.79
C GLY A 131 9.07 7.50 15.13
N LEU A 132 9.15 6.64 14.11
CA LEU A 132 9.46 5.22 14.27
C LEU A 132 10.84 5.02 14.89
N ALA A 133 11.86 5.68 14.34
CA ALA A 133 13.21 5.63 14.87
C ALA A 133 13.28 6.12 16.32
N ALA A 134 12.66 7.27 16.63
CA ALA A 134 12.65 7.80 17.98
C ALA A 134 11.93 6.89 19.00
N ARG A 135 10.95 6.11 18.54
CA ARG A 135 10.20 5.17 19.38
C ARG A 135 10.99 3.90 19.69
N LEU A 136 11.82 3.47 18.76
CA LEU A 136 12.57 2.21 18.81
C LEU A 136 14.01 2.38 19.33
N LEU A 137 14.61 3.56 19.17
CA LEU A 137 15.95 3.89 19.64
C LEU A 137 15.95 4.57 21.01
N GLY A 138 17.11 4.59 21.67
CA GLY A 138 17.30 5.30 22.93
C GLY A 138 17.11 6.82 22.83
N PRO A 139 16.88 7.52 23.96
CA PRO A 139 16.65 8.97 23.98
C PRO A 139 17.80 9.77 23.35
N ASP A 140 19.03 9.30 23.49
CA ASP A 140 20.25 9.99 23.03
C ASP A 140 20.39 10.07 21.51
N LYS A 141 19.56 9.33 20.75
CA LYS A 141 19.59 9.29 19.28
C LYS A 141 18.39 9.96 18.62
N ARG A 142 17.40 10.41 19.40
CA ARG A 142 16.14 10.95 18.88
C ARG A 142 16.32 12.23 18.08
N ASP A 143 17.28 13.07 18.47
CA ASP A 143 17.54 14.35 17.80
C ASP A 143 18.57 14.22 16.66
N ALA A 144 19.12 13.03 16.44
CA ALA A 144 20.04 12.79 15.33
C ALA A 144 19.29 12.79 13.99
N PRO A 145 19.93 13.21 12.88
CA PRO A 145 19.33 13.09 11.55
C PRO A 145 18.90 11.65 11.24
N LEU A 146 17.81 11.47 10.47
CA LEU A 146 17.25 10.14 10.15
C LEU A 146 18.30 9.14 9.63
N SER A 147 19.27 9.59 8.81
CA SER A 147 20.35 8.72 8.33
C SER A 147 21.19 8.13 9.48
N ARG A 148 21.51 8.94 10.51
CA ARG A 148 22.24 8.50 11.70
C ARG A 148 21.40 7.64 12.62
N GLN A 149 20.10 7.93 12.69
CA GLN A 149 19.16 7.06 13.40
C GLN A 149 19.13 5.67 12.75
N LEU A 150 18.97 5.58 11.42
CA LEU A 150 18.97 4.33 10.66
C LEU A 150 20.27 3.53 10.82
N GLU A 151 21.44 4.20 10.88
CA GLU A 151 22.73 3.55 11.18
C GLU A 151 22.82 2.95 12.59
N ALA A 152 22.03 3.45 13.55
CA ALA A 152 22.05 3.00 14.94
C ALA A 152 21.17 1.75 15.18
N PHE A 153 20.15 1.52 14.36
CA PHE A 153 19.23 0.37 14.49
C PHE A 153 19.91 -0.97 14.76
N PRO A 154 20.88 -1.44 13.94
CA PRO A 154 21.48 -2.76 14.16
C PRO A 154 22.35 -2.86 15.43
N ARG A 155 22.64 -1.72 16.09
CA ARG A 155 23.46 -1.67 17.31
C ARG A 155 22.60 -1.58 18.57
N GLU A 156 21.45 -0.93 18.48
CA GLU A 156 20.58 -0.64 19.63
C GLU A 156 19.35 -1.54 19.69
N ILE A 157 18.97 -2.17 18.56
CA ILE A 157 17.87 -3.11 18.48
C ILE A 157 18.43 -4.48 18.18
N ASP A 158 18.06 -5.47 18.99
CA ASP A 158 18.34 -6.87 18.68
C ASP A 158 17.42 -7.36 17.55
N LEU A 159 17.82 -7.06 16.33
CA LEU A 159 17.14 -7.54 15.12
C LEU A 159 17.21 -9.08 15.00
N THR A 160 18.09 -9.75 15.75
CA THR A 160 18.21 -11.21 15.74
C THR A 160 17.25 -11.87 16.72
N ARG A 161 16.65 -11.11 17.65
CA ARG A 161 15.78 -11.64 18.69
C ARG A 161 14.64 -12.52 18.17
N PRO A 162 13.89 -12.14 17.12
CA PRO A 162 12.84 -13.00 16.59
C PRO A 162 13.36 -14.36 16.11
N LEU A 163 14.57 -14.41 15.54
CA LEU A 163 15.20 -15.66 15.11
C LEU A 163 15.63 -16.52 16.30
N GLN A 164 16.12 -15.90 17.36
CA GLN A 164 16.48 -16.60 18.60
C GLN A 164 15.23 -17.21 19.27
N ASP A 165 14.13 -16.45 19.34
CA ASP A 165 12.87 -16.93 19.91
C ASP A 165 12.31 -18.11 19.08
N ILE A 166 12.36 -18.03 17.75
CA ILE A 166 11.97 -19.13 16.86
C ILE A 166 12.89 -20.35 17.03
N ALA A 167 14.21 -20.15 17.16
CA ALA A 167 15.15 -21.24 17.38
C ALA A 167 14.84 -22.00 18.68
N GLN A 168 14.39 -21.31 19.74
CA GLN A 168 13.94 -21.96 20.98
C GLN A 168 12.67 -22.78 20.77
N LEU A 169 11.73 -22.31 19.95
CA LEU A 169 10.53 -23.08 19.62
C LEU A 169 10.84 -24.36 18.80
N MET A 170 11.88 -24.31 17.96
CA MET A 170 12.35 -25.41 17.12
C MET A 170 13.30 -26.38 17.83
N ALA A 171 13.89 -25.99 18.97
CA ALA A 171 14.80 -26.85 19.73
C ALA A 171 14.10 -28.17 20.10
N PRO A 172 14.81 -29.31 20.25
CA PRO A 172 14.19 -30.62 20.49
C PRO A 172 13.24 -30.64 21.71
N ASP A 173 13.55 -29.87 22.75
CA ASP A 173 12.73 -29.71 23.95
C ASP A 173 11.69 -28.58 23.86
N GLY A 174 11.72 -27.80 22.78
CA GLY A 174 10.83 -26.69 22.44
C GLY A 174 9.45 -27.13 21.97
N ALA A 175 8.56 -26.15 21.80
CA ALA A 175 7.14 -26.39 21.54
C ALA A 175 6.89 -27.18 20.25
N PHE A 176 7.60 -26.87 19.17
CA PHE A 176 7.49 -27.59 17.90
C PHE A 176 8.50 -28.74 17.79
N GLY A 177 9.69 -28.59 18.39
CA GLY A 177 10.74 -29.61 18.33
C GLY A 177 10.27 -31.02 18.71
N ARG A 178 9.50 -31.11 19.80
CA ARG A 178 8.95 -32.38 20.30
C ARG A 178 8.03 -33.10 19.32
N HIS A 179 7.38 -32.36 18.42
CA HIS A 179 6.50 -32.96 17.42
C HIS A 179 7.26 -33.58 16.25
N PHE A 180 8.53 -33.19 16.02
CA PHE A 180 9.31 -33.72 14.91
C PHE A 180 9.92 -35.10 15.16
N ASP A 181 9.89 -35.58 16.41
CA ASP A 181 10.33 -36.94 16.75
C ASP A 181 9.29 -38.02 16.34
N ASP A 182 8.02 -37.63 16.16
CA ASP A 182 6.93 -38.52 15.77
C ASP A 182 5.94 -37.82 14.83
N GLU A 183 5.97 -38.19 13.55
CA GLU A 183 5.08 -37.65 12.52
C GLU A 183 3.59 -37.81 12.87
N THR A 184 3.22 -38.88 13.58
CA THR A 184 1.82 -39.13 13.97
C THR A 184 1.32 -38.16 15.04
N SER A 185 2.22 -37.42 15.69
CA SER A 185 1.92 -36.37 16.67
C SER A 185 1.66 -35.00 16.04
N ILE A 186 1.92 -34.85 14.73
CA ILE A 186 1.70 -33.60 13.99
C ILE A 186 0.28 -33.60 13.44
N ASP A 187 -0.60 -32.85 14.07
CA ASP A 187 -1.92 -32.59 13.52
C ASP A 187 -1.91 -31.45 12.49
N LYS A 188 -3.07 -31.23 11.86
CA LYS A 188 -3.26 -30.17 10.88
C LYS A 188 -2.92 -28.77 11.45
N GLY A 189 -3.30 -28.49 12.70
CA GLY A 189 -3.09 -27.17 13.30
C GLY A 189 -1.60 -26.88 13.51
N THR A 190 -0.84 -27.87 13.99
CA THR A 190 0.62 -27.78 14.09
C THR A 190 1.26 -27.58 12.72
N ALA A 191 0.82 -28.31 11.69
CA ALA A 191 1.32 -28.13 10.33
C ALA A 191 0.99 -26.73 9.75
N GLU A 192 -0.20 -26.18 10.02
CA GLU A 192 -0.58 -24.82 9.63
C GLU A 192 0.32 -23.77 10.30
N HIS A 193 0.54 -23.85 11.61
CA HIS A 193 1.45 -22.92 12.30
C HIS A 193 2.90 -23.00 11.79
N LEU A 194 3.39 -24.22 11.50
CA LEU A 194 4.72 -24.41 10.93
C LEU A 194 4.84 -23.79 9.52
N MET A 195 3.78 -23.89 8.72
CA MET A 195 3.73 -23.24 7.41
C MET A 195 3.76 -21.71 7.54
N GLU A 196 2.89 -21.14 8.38
CA GLU A 196 2.85 -19.69 8.63
C GLU A 196 4.20 -19.18 9.15
N LEU A 197 4.81 -19.88 10.09
CA LEU A 197 6.15 -19.57 10.60
C LEU A 197 7.22 -19.60 9.48
N THR A 198 7.17 -20.60 8.60
CA THR A 198 8.10 -20.74 7.49
C THR A 198 7.95 -19.59 6.49
N GLU A 199 6.72 -19.19 6.17
CA GLU A 199 6.44 -18.06 5.30
C GLU A 199 6.95 -16.74 5.90
N LEU A 200 6.74 -16.52 7.21
CA LEU A 200 7.29 -15.34 7.91
C LEU A 200 8.82 -15.31 7.89
N LEU A 201 9.49 -16.45 8.07
CA LEU A 201 10.94 -16.55 7.99
C LEU A 201 11.46 -16.27 6.57
N ILE A 202 10.81 -16.81 5.54
CA ILE A 202 11.12 -16.53 4.14
C ILE A 202 10.94 -15.03 3.85
N GLN A 203 9.84 -14.44 4.33
CA GLN A 203 9.57 -13.01 4.18
C GLN A 203 10.68 -12.16 4.83
N TYR A 204 11.10 -12.50 6.05
CA TYR A 204 12.09 -11.74 6.81
C TYR A 204 13.52 -11.91 6.28
N LEU A 205 13.93 -13.13 5.95
CA LEU A 205 15.33 -13.45 5.60
C LEU A 205 15.64 -13.30 4.11
N VAL A 206 14.65 -13.47 3.23
CA VAL A 206 14.87 -13.56 1.79
C VAL A 206 14.14 -12.45 1.05
N VAL A 207 12.82 -12.35 1.21
CA VAL A 207 11.99 -11.43 0.42
C VAL A 207 12.30 -9.98 0.78
N LEU A 208 12.17 -9.60 2.05
CA LEU A 208 12.33 -8.23 2.49
C LEU A 208 13.73 -7.66 2.16
N PRO A 209 14.86 -8.35 2.44
CA PRO A 209 16.18 -7.87 2.04
C PRO A 209 16.32 -7.71 0.52
N GLY A 210 15.76 -8.63 -0.27
CA GLY A 210 15.76 -8.56 -1.73
C GLY A 210 14.97 -7.37 -2.27
N GLU A 211 13.76 -7.15 -1.76
CA GLU A 211 12.91 -6.00 -2.13
C GLU A 211 13.54 -4.67 -1.73
N MET A 212 14.17 -4.58 -0.56
CA MET A 212 14.91 -3.39 -0.13
C MET A 212 16.09 -3.08 -1.05
N ALA A 213 16.86 -4.11 -1.44
CA ALA A 213 17.97 -3.96 -2.37
C ALA A 213 17.49 -3.48 -3.76
N GLU A 214 16.38 -4.03 -4.26
CA GLU A 214 15.79 -3.62 -5.53
C GLU A 214 15.26 -2.19 -5.47
N LEU A 215 14.54 -1.82 -4.41
CA LEU A 215 14.05 -0.46 -4.21
C LEU A 215 15.21 0.54 -4.16
N LYS A 216 16.31 0.21 -3.47
CA LYS A 216 17.52 1.02 -3.44
C LYS A 216 18.09 1.26 -4.84
N ARG A 217 18.16 0.23 -5.68
CA ARG A 217 18.63 0.36 -7.09
C ARG A 217 17.75 1.30 -7.90
N ARG A 218 16.43 1.19 -7.76
CA ARG A 218 15.46 2.04 -8.45
C ARG A 218 15.56 3.50 -8.00
N ILE A 219 15.71 3.76 -6.70
CA ILE A 219 15.89 5.11 -6.18
C ILE A 219 17.20 5.73 -6.70
N ALA A 220 18.29 4.96 -6.69
CA ALA A 220 19.60 5.44 -7.15
C ALA A 220 19.64 5.81 -8.65
N THR A 221 18.73 5.25 -9.45
CA THR A 221 18.63 5.48 -10.91
C THR A 221 17.46 6.39 -11.29
N ALA A 222 16.70 6.89 -10.31
CA ALA A 222 15.56 7.75 -10.57
C ALA A 222 16.03 9.13 -11.09
N PRO A 223 15.42 9.66 -12.17
CA PRO A 223 15.75 10.97 -12.68
C PRO A 223 15.43 12.05 -11.64
N VAL A 224 16.42 12.88 -11.30
CA VAL A 224 16.22 14.05 -10.44
C VAL A 224 15.45 15.10 -11.25
N PRO A 225 14.28 15.57 -10.78
CA PRO A 225 13.55 16.63 -11.47
C PRO A 225 14.43 17.89 -11.53
N LEU A 226 14.81 18.29 -12.75
CA LEU A 226 15.53 19.55 -12.96
C LEU A 226 14.60 20.69 -12.53
N ARG A 227 15.00 21.47 -11.52
CA ARG A 227 14.33 22.74 -11.20
C ARG A 227 14.32 23.57 -12.48
N ARG A 228 13.13 23.87 -13.03
CA ARG A 228 13.00 24.90 -14.07
C ARG A 228 13.49 26.20 -13.44
N GLY A 229 14.63 26.68 -13.91
CA GLY A 229 15.24 27.91 -13.44
C GLY A 229 14.25 29.05 -13.54
N THR A 230 14.07 29.77 -12.43
CA THR A 230 13.46 31.09 -12.40
C THR A 230 14.29 31.96 -13.34
N THR A 231 13.80 32.21 -14.56
CA THR A 231 14.28 33.30 -15.38
C THR A 231 13.98 34.58 -14.64
N VAL A 232 14.98 35.12 -13.93
CA VAL A 232 14.97 36.49 -13.44
C VAL A 232 14.94 37.37 -14.68
N GLY A 233 13.73 37.82 -15.04
CA GLY A 233 13.53 38.82 -16.06
C GLY A 233 14.15 40.12 -15.59
N GLY A 234 15.27 40.49 -16.21
CA GLY A 234 15.75 41.86 -16.19
C GLY A 234 14.74 42.74 -16.93
N VAL A 235 14.32 43.81 -16.28
CA VAL A 235 13.79 45.04 -16.86
C VAL A 235 14.43 46.12 -16.01
N GLY A 236 15.35 46.94 -16.50
CA GLY A 236 15.21 47.76 -17.69
C GLY A 236 14.87 49.16 -17.19
#